data_AF-X1IDX1-F1
#
_entry.id   AF-X1IDX1-F1
#
_cell.length_a   1.000
_cell.length_b   1.000
_cell.length_c   1.000
_cell.angle_alpha   90.00
_cell.angle_beta   90.00
_cell.angle_gamma   90.00
#
_symmetry.space_group_name_H-M   'P 1'
#
loop_
_entity.id
_entity.type
_entity.pdbx_description
1 polymer ?
#
loop_
_entity_poly.entity_id
_entity_poly.type
_entity_poly.pdbx_seq_one_letter_code
_entity_poly.pdbx_strand_id
1 'polypeptide(L)' 'SAKALEKAREIGREEGLNYVYVGNLPGHPFENTYCPNCQELLIKRYGFSVSRYNIRDGKCPKCGKGIPIIGR' A
#
# COMPACT_ATOMS: atom_id res chain seq x y z
N SER A 1 -11.78 -8.72 -14.08
CA SER A 1 -11.29 -7.50 -14.77
C SER A 1 -10.63 -6.57 -13.75
N ALA A 2 -9.77 -5.65 -14.18
CA ALA A 2 -9.11 -4.70 -13.27
C ALA A 2 -10.13 -3.94 -12.40
N LYS A 3 -11.22 -3.45 -13.00
CA LYS A 3 -12.32 -2.76 -12.33
C LYS A 3 -12.95 -3.55 -11.17
N ALA A 4 -13.07 -4.88 -11.29
CA ALA A 4 -13.63 -5.71 -10.22
C ALA A 4 -12.69 -5.79 -9.01
N LEU A 5 -11.37 -5.84 -9.25
CA LEU A 5 -10.36 -5.86 -8.20
C LEU A 5 -10.24 -4.51 -7.50
N GLU A 6 -10.33 -3.42 -8.25
CA GLU A 6 -10.40 -2.06 -7.69
C GLU A 6 -11.60 -1.89 -6.77
N LYS A 7 -12.78 -2.38 -7.19
CA LYS A 7 -14.00 -2.37 -6.36
C LYS A 7 -13.84 -3.22 -5.09
N ALA A 8 -13.27 -4.41 -5.20
CA ALA A 8 -13.00 -5.26 -4.03
C ALA A 8 -12.04 -4.59 -3.03
N ARG A 9 -11.02 -3.88 -3.54
CA ARG A 9 -10.10 -3.07 -2.73
C ARG A 9 -10.84 -1.96 -2.00
N GLU A 10 -11.72 -1.24 -2.69
CA GLU A 10 -12.51 -0.15 -2.11
C GLU A 10 -13.37 -0.64 -0.94
N ILE A 11 -14.13 -1.70 -1.15
CA ILE A 11 -14.94 -2.35 -0.09
C ILE A 11 -14.05 -2.71 1.11
N GLY A 12 -12.91 -3.37 0.88
CA GLY A 12 -12.01 -3.72 1.97
C GLY A 12 -11.53 -2.49 2.77
N ARG A 13 -11.29 -1.36 2.11
CA ARG A 13 -10.91 -0.11 2.79
C ARG A 13 -12.06 0.51 3.58
N GLU A 14 -13.28 0.46 3.05
CA GLU A 14 -14.49 0.94 3.73
C GLU A 14 -14.78 0.12 5.00
N GLU A 15 -14.49 -1.18 4.97
CA GLU A 15 -14.54 -2.09 6.13
C GLU A 15 -13.36 -1.91 7.11
N GLY A 16 -12.49 -0.92 6.89
CA GLY A 16 -11.41 -0.57 7.81
C GLY A 16 -10.09 -1.30 7.57
N LEU A 17 -9.93 -2.05 6.47
CA LEU A 17 -8.65 -2.65 6.12
C LEU A 17 -7.67 -1.59 5.60
N ASN A 18 -6.57 -1.40 6.33
CA ASN A 18 -5.56 -0.38 6.02
C ASN A 18 -4.70 -0.71 4.80
N TYR A 19 -4.49 -2.00 4.51
CA TYR A 19 -3.52 -2.49 3.53
C TYR A 19 -4.15 -3.52 2.61
N VAL A 20 -4.90 -3.05 1.62
CA VAL A 20 -5.55 -3.89 0.60
C VAL A 20 -4.82 -3.73 -0.72
N TYR A 21 -4.31 -4.84 -1.26
CA TYR A 21 -3.53 -4.87 -2.49
C TYR A 21 -4.30 -5.54 -3.62
N VAL A 22 -4.05 -5.06 -4.84
CA VAL A 22 -4.52 -5.74 -6.05
C VAL A 22 -3.35 -6.53 -6.63
N GLY A 23 -3.52 -7.85 -6.75
CA GLY A 23 -2.51 -8.76 -7.29
C GLY A 23 -2.70 -9.10 -8.77
N ASN A 24 -1.72 -9.80 -9.35
CA ASN A 24 -1.70 -10.25 -10.76
C ASN A 24 -1.87 -9.12 -11.80
N LEU A 25 -1.51 -7.90 -11.42
CA LEU A 25 -1.54 -6.70 -12.25
C LEU A 25 -0.23 -5.91 -12.06
N PRO A 26 0.88 -6.36 -12.68
CA PRO A 26 2.19 -5.71 -12.52
C PRO A 26 2.16 -4.25 -12.99
N GLY A 27 2.73 -3.34 -12.19
CA GLY A 27 2.74 -1.90 -12.45
C GLY A 27 1.49 -1.16 -11.97
N HIS A 28 0.49 -1.87 -11.44
CA HIS A 28 -0.75 -1.24 -10.99
C HIS A 28 -0.56 -0.46 -9.69
N PRO A 29 -1.08 0.78 -9.56
CA PRO A 29 -0.86 1.60 -8.37
C PRO A 29 -1.21 0.90 -7.04
N PHE A 30 -2.21 0.02 -7.05
CA PHE A 30 -2.68 -0.70 -5.86
C PHE A 30 -1.85 -1.93 -5.46
N GLU A 31 -0.70 -2.19 -6.10
CA GLU A 31 0.32 -3.12 -5.58
C GLU A 31 1.28 -2.43 -4.57
N ASN A 32 1.24 -1.10 -4.54
CA ASN A 32 2.06 -0.28 -3.65
C ASN A 32 1.47 -0.18 -2.25
N THR A 33 2.32 0.07 -1.25
CA THR A 33 1.85 0.41 0.10
C THR A 33 1.78 1.92 0.27
N TYR A 34 0.60 2.40 0.67
CA TYR A 34 0.36 3.79 1.02
C TYR A 34 0.12 3.93 2.53
N CYS A 35 0.44 5.10 3.08
CA CYS A 35 0.10 5.44 4.45
C CYS A 35 -1.44 5.47 4.61
N PRO A 36 -2.03 4.72 5.56
CA PRO A 36 -3.48 4.70 5.74
C PRO A 36 -4.03 6.05 6.23
N ASN A 37 -3.19 6.90 6.82
CA ASN A 37 -3.60 8.21 7.36
C ASN A 37 -3.49 9.35 6.34
N CYS A 38 -2.39 9.43 5.58
CA CYS A 38 -2.11 10.58 4.71
C CYS A 38 -1.87 10.22 3.24
N GLN A 39 -2.06 8.94 2.87
CA GLN A 39 -1.92 8.42 1.51
C GLN A 39 -0.52 8.58 0.89
N GLU A 40 0.50 8.88 1.69
CA GLU A 40 1.89 8.94 1.23
C GLU A 40 2.34 7.58 0.69
N LEU A 41 3.06 7.56 -0.43
CA LEU A 41 3.64 6.34 -0.97
C LEU A 41 4.81 5.88 -0.07
N LEU A 42 4.60 4.79 0.66
CA LEU A 42 5.57 4.23 1.59
C LEU A 42 6.45 3.18 0.91
N ILE A 43 5.85 2.26 0.17
CA ILE A 43 6.58 1.18 -0.51
C ILE A 43 6.11 1.11 -1.95
N LYS A 44 7.03 1.31 -2.90
CA LYS A 44 6.75 1.14 -4.32
C LYS A 44 7.18 -0.26 -4.76
N ARG A 45 6.27 -1.00 -5.40
CA ARG A 45 6.50 -2.34 -5.92
C ARG A 45 6.31 -2.39 -7.42
N TYR A 46 6.89 -3.44 -8.01
CA TYR A 46 6.61 -3.88 -9.36
C TYR A 46 6.66 -5.41 -9.34
N GLY A 47 5.50 -6.06 -9.28
CA GLY A 47 5.41 -7.49 -8.97
C GLY A 47 6.10 -7.82 -7.65
N PHE A 48 7.10 -8.71 -7.68
CA PHE A 48 7.85 -9.13 -6.50
C PHE A 48 9.01 -8.20 -6.11
N SER A 49 9.31 -7.17 -6.92
CA SER A 49 10.43 -6.27 -6.67
C SER A 49 9.98 -5.03 -5.90
N VAL A 50 10.75 -4.63 -4.88
CA VAL A 50 10.58 -3.36 -4.17
C VAL A 50 11.53 -2.33 -4.79
N SER A 51 10.96 -1.28 -5.40
CA SER A 51 11.73 -0.19 -6.01
C SER A 51 11.86 1.03 -5.09
N ARG A 52 11.06 1.11 -4.04
CA ARG A 52 11.15 2.18 -3.02
C ARG A 52 10.69 1.66 -1.67
N TYR A 53 11.42 2.01 -0.62
CA TYR A 53 11.02 1.80 0.77
C TYR A 53 11.24 3.10 1.56
N ASN A 54 10.15 3.69 2.06
CA ASN A 54 10.12 5.02 2.67
C ASN A 54 9.40 5.00 4.03
N ILE A 55 9.57 3.93 4.79
CA ILE A 55 9.16 3.86 6.20
C ILE A 55 10.39 4.17 7.03
N ARG A 56 10.29 5.14 7.95
CA ARG A 56 11.39 5.56 8.83
C ARG A 56 10.99 5.25 10.27
N ASP A 57 11.82 4.49 10.98
CA ASP A 57 11.58 4.09 12.38
C ASP A 57 10.18 3.52 12.62
N GLY A 58 9.70 2.69 11.69
CA GLY A 58 8.36 2.10 11.75
C GLY A 58 7.22 3.12 11.60
N LYS A 59 7.49 4.30 11.02
CA LYS A 59 6.51 5.38 10.87
C LYS A 59 6.48 5.94 9.46
N CYS A 60 5.33 6.53 9.10
CA CYS A 60 5.18 7.36 7.92
C CYS A 60 6.03 8.63 8.09
N PRO A 61 6.94 8.94 7.15
CA PRO A 61 7.81 10.11 7.26
C PRO A 61 7.04 11.43 7.08
N LYS A 62 5.83 11.41 6.51
CA LYS A 62 5.02 12.60 6.26
C LYS A 62 4.08 12.97 7.41
N CYS A 63 3.48 11.98 8.08
CA CYS A 63 2.46 12.24 9.10
C CYS A 63 2.73 11.55 10.45
N GLY A 64 3.84 10.82 10.59
CA GLY A 64 4.23 10.16 11.84
C GLY A 64 3.40 8.94 12.24
N LYS A 65 2.39 8.55 11.46
CA LYS A 65 1.56 7.36 11.73
C LYS A 65 2.45 6.11 11.83
N GLY A 66 2.28 5.33 12.89
CA GLY A 66 2.94 4.03 13.02
C GLY A 66 2.50 3.07 11.91
N ILE A 67 3.48 2.47 11.24
CA ILE A 67 3.30 1.54 10.12
C ILE A 67 3.81 0.17 10.58
N PRO A 68 2.93 -0.83 10.79
CA PRO A 68 3.29 -2.15 11.28
C PRO A 68 3.83 -3.04 10.15
N ILE A 69 4.82 -2.56 9.40
CA ILE A 69 5.49 -3.32 8.34
C ILE A 69 6.92 -3.58 8.77
N ILE A 70 7.30 -4.85 8.70
CA ILE A 70 8.63 -5.36 9.04
C ILE A 70 9.30 -5.92 7.79
N GLY A 71 10.63 -5.88 7.74
CA GLY A 71 11.44 -6.34 6.61
C GLY A 71 11.91 -5.21 5.70
N ARG A 72 13.04 -5.44 5.02
CA ARG A 72 13.67 -4.51 4.08
C ARG A 72 14.20 -5.26 2.87
#